data_AF-A0A0D6B361-F1
#
_entry.id   AF-A0A0D6B361-F1
#
_cell.length_a   1.000
_cell.length_b   1.000
_cell.length_c   1.000
_cell.angle_alpha   90.00
_cell.angle_beta   90.00
_cell.angle_gamma   90.00
#
_symmetry.space_group_name_H-M   'P 1'
#
loop_
_entity.id
_entity.type
_entity.pdbx_description
1 polymer ?
#
loop_
_entity_poly.entity_id
_entity_poly.type
_entity_poly.pdbx_seq_one_letter_code
_entity_poly.pdbx_strand_id
1 'polypeptide(L)'
;MDYFAGLDVSLEKTHVCVLDREGEIIAEAIAASTPEAIGETLDQAPACKVVVFETGRMAPMLYHGLAERGVPVVCIESRQAYQALKTLATHKTDRN
;
A
#
# COMPACT_ATOMS: atom_id res chain seq x y z
N MET A 1 -4.35 -15.97 -8.65
CA MET A 1 -4.84 -14.58 -8.75
C MET A 1 -3.89 -13.74 -7.92
N ASP A 2 -3.39 -12.63 -8.45
CA ASP A 2 -2.45 -11.75 -7.74
C ASP A 2 -3.24 -10.58 -7.12
N TYR A 3 -3.05 -10.37 -5.82
CA TYR A 3 -3.67 -9.28 -5.07
C TYR A 3 -2.61 -8.34 -4.50
N PHE A 4 -2.98 -7.07 -4.37
CA PHE A 4 -2.11 -6.00 -3.89
C PHE A 4 -2.87 -5.20 -2.85
N ALA A 5 -2.21 -4.78 -1.78
CA ALA A 5 -2.83 -3.89 -0.80
C ALA A 5 -2.16 -2.51 -0.83
N GLY A 6 -2.96 -1.46 -0.78
CA GLY A 6 -2.54 -0.10 -0.47
C GLY A 6 -2.92 0.24 0.97
N LEU A 7 -1.97 0.76 1.75
CA LEU A 7 -2.23 1.31 3.07
C LEU A 7 -2.13 2.84 2.99
N ASP A 8 -3.24 3.51 3.28
CA ASP A 8 -3.26 4.95 3.54
C ASP A 8 -3.18 5.16 5.06
N VAL A 9 -1.98 5.50 5.53
CA VAL A 9 -1.64 5.55 6.95
C VAL A 9 -1.86 6.96 7.49
N SER A 10 -2.79 7.11 8.44
CA SER A 10 -2.92 8.32 9.26
C SER A 10 -2.47 8.08 10.71
N LEU A 11 -2.51 9.10 11.57
CA LEU A 11 -2.04 8.98 12.96
C LEU A 11 -2.84 7.98 13.80
N GLU A 12 -4.16 7.94 13.63
CA GLU A 12 -5.06 7.09 14.43
C GLU A 12 -5.54 5.85 13.68
N LYS A 13 -5.84 6.00 12.39
CA LYS A 13 -6.45 4.96 11.56
C LYS A 13 -5.69 4.80 10.25
N THR A 14 -5.63 3.57 9.77
CA THR A 14 -5.06 3.21 8.48
C THR A 14 -6.15 2.59 7.63
N HIS A 15 -6.33 3.10 6.42
CA HIS A 15 -7.22 2.51 5.43
C HIS A 15 -6.45 1.46 4.64
N VAL A 16 -7.00 0.26 4.56
CA VAL A 16 -6.45 -0.87 3.81
C VAL A 16 -7.34 -1.09 2.60
N CYS A 17 -6.79 -0.96 1.40
CA CYS A 17 -7.49 -1.22 0.15
C CYS A 17 -6.80 -2.36 -0.58
N VAL A 18 -7.51 -3.45 -0.83
CA VAL A 18 -7.01 -4.63 -1.55
C VAL A 18 -7.56 -4.61 -2.95
N LEU A 19 -6.65 -4.66 -3.91
CA LEU A 19 -6.89 -4.57 -5.33
C LEU A 19 -6.44 -5.86 -6.00
N ASP A 20 -7.09 -6.25 -7.09
CA ASP A 20 -6.55 -7.29 -7.96
C ASP A 20 -5.56 -6.71 -8.99
N ARG A 21 -5.14 -7.55 -9.95
CA ARG A 21 -4.23 -7.14 -11.03
C ARG A 21 -4.86 -6.18 -12.03
N GLU A 22 -6.19 -6.17 -12.15
CA GLU A 22 -6.94 -5.30 -13.06
C GLU A 22 -7.22 -3.93 -12.43
N GLY A 23 -6.94 -3.79 -11.13
CA GLY A 23 -7.17 -2.58 -10.35
C GLY A 23 -8.57 -2.52 -9.75
N GLU A 24 -9.30 -3.65 -9.75
CA GLU A 24 -10.60 -3.74 -9.10
C GLU A 24 -10.43 -3.89 -7.58
N ILE A 25 -11.25 -3.16 -6.83
CA ILE A 25 -11.26 -3.23 -5.37
C ILE A 25 -11.96 -4.52 -4.95
N ILE A 26 -11.21 -5.38 -4.28
CA ILE A 26 -11.67 -6.69 -3.79
C ILE A 26 -12.08 -6.60 -2.32
N ALA A 27 -11.38 -5.79 -1.53
CA ALA A 27 -11.71 -5.57 -0.13
C ALA A 27 -11.24 -4.18 0.34
N GLU A 28 -12.02 -3.58 1.22
CA GLU A 28 -11.66 -2.35 1.91
C GLU A 28 -11.90 -2.51 3.41
N ALA A 29 -10.95 -2.05 4.21
CA ALA A 29 -11.04 -2.12 5.65
C ALA A 29 -10.35 -0.93 6.31
N ILE A 30 -10.68 -0.69 7.58
CA ILE A 30 -10.05 0.34 8.40
C ILE A 30 -9.49 -0.33 9.64
N ALA A 31 -8.20 -0.12 9.88
CA ALA A 31 -7.48 -0.62 11.04
C ALA A 31 -6.97 0.54 11.89
N ALA A 32 -6.63 0.27 13.15
CA ALA A 32 -5.77 1.18 13.90
C ALA A 32 -4.41 1.28 13.21
N SER A 33 -3.73 2.43 13.31
CA SER A 33 -2.39 2.62 12.74
C SER A 33 -1.28 1.92 13.54
N THR A 34 -1.49 0.63 13.81
CA THR A 34 -0.54 -0.26 14.48
C THR A 34 -0.25 -1.48 13.60
N PRO A 35 0.98 -2.03 13.64
CA PRO A 35 1.34 -3.18 12.82
C PRO A 35 0.45 -4.41 13.08
N GLU A 36 -0.02 -4.56 14.33
CA GLU A 36 -0.89 -5.65 14.73
C GLU A 36 -2.24 -5.57 14.03
N ALA A 37 -2.93 -4.44 14.18
CA ALA A 37 -4.27 -4.26 13.63
C ALA A 37 -4.27 -4.30 12.11
N ILE A 38 -3.23 -3.72 11.48
CA ILE A 38 -3.06 -3.77 10.02
C ILE A 38 -2.79 -5.21 9.57
N GLY A 39 -1.91 -5.94 10.25
CA GLY A 39 -1.63 -7.35 9.94
C GLY A 39 -2.89 -8.23 10.04
N GLU A 40 -3.63 -8.11 11.14
CA GLU A 40 -4.89 -8.85 11.34
C GLU A 40 -5.93 -8.51 10.26
N THR A 41 -5.98 -7.25 9.83
CA THR A 41 -6.87 -6.81 8.74
C THR A 41 -6.48 -7.41 7.40
N LEU A 42 -5.17 -7.49 7.12
CA LEU A 42 -4.66 -8.13 5.90
C LEU A 42 -4.90 -9.65 5.90
N ASP A 43 -4.89 -10.30 7.07
CA ASP A 43 -5.19 -11.73 7.20
C ASP A 43 -6.67 -12.06 6.90
N GLN A 44 -7.58 -11.08 7.01
CA GLN A 44 -8.99 -11.24 6.61
C GLN A 44 -9.20 -11.10 5.09
N ALA A 45 -8.19 -10.62 4.36
CA ALA A 45 -8.24 -10.42 2.92
C ALA A 45 -7.50 -11.56 2.17
N PRO A 46 -7.71 -11.71 0.85
CA PRO A 46 -6.89 -12.59 0.05
C PRO A 46 -5.40 -12.27 0.19
N ALA A 47 -4.56 -13.31 0.20
CA ALA A 47 -3.11 -13.16 0.37
C ALA A 47 -2.52 -12.17 -0.65
N CYS A 48 -2.08 -11.02 -0.14
CA CYS A 48 -1.52 -9.95 -0.92
C CYS A 48 -0.05 -10.25 -1.25
N LYS A 49 0.30 -10.13 -2.53
CA LYS A 49 1.67 -10.33 -3.00
C LYS A 49 2.59 -9.19 -2.58
N VAL A 50 2.04 -7.97 -2.55
CA VAL A 50 2.73 -6.76 -2.14
C VAL A 50 1.74 -5.88 -1.38
N VAL A 51 2.20 -5.33 -0.26
CA VAL A 51 1.49 -4.32 0.51
C VAL A 51 2.27 -3.02 0.42
N VAL A 52 1.68 -1.97 -0.15
CA VAL A 52 2.34 -0.69 -0.43
C VAL A 52 1.79 0.37 0.50
N PHE A 53 2.66 1.22 1.03
CA PHE A 53 2.22 2.38 1.80
C PHE A 53 3.19 3.54 1.65
N GLU A 54 2.70 4.76 1.87
CA GLU A 54 3.49 5.97 1.67
C GLU A 54 4.45 6.26 2.84
N THR A 55 5.60 6.83 2.51
CA THR A 55 6.55 7.31 3.51
C THR A 55 5.91 8.39 4.37
N GLY A 56 6.13 8.29 5.67
CA GLY A 56 5.54 9.18 6.65
C GLY A 56 6.17 8.98 8.02
N ARG A 57 5.72 9.74 9.01
CA ARG A 57 6.27 9.68 10.38
C ARG A 57 6.15 8.28 10.99
N MET A 58 5.09 7.54 10.66
CA MET A 58 4.81 6.20 11.16
C MET A 58 5.49 5.10 10.34
N ALA A 59 6.07 5.45 9.18
CA ALA A 59 6.57 4.48 8.21
C ALA A 59 7.64 3.52 8.74
N PRO A 60 8.67 3.96 9.49
CA PRO A 60 9.68 3.04 10.00
C PRO A 60 9.08 1.99 10.95
N MET A 61 8.21 2.43 11.86
CA MET A 61 7.58 1.55 12.85
C MET A 61 6.63 0.55 12.19
N LEU A 62 5.81 1.00 11.24
CA LEU A 62 4.90 0.12 10.49
C LEU A 62 5.65 -0.84 9.57
N TYR A 63 6.69 -0.37 8.88
CA TYR A 63 7.51 -1.21 8.01
C TYR A 63 8.13 -2.36 8.79
N HIS A 64 8.82 -2.05 9.89
CA HIS A 64 9.45 -3.08 10.71
C HIS A 64 8.42 -4.03 11.33
N GLY A 65 7.36 -3.50 11.95
CA GLY A 65 6.35 -4.34 12.60
C GLY A 65 5.58 -5.24 11.62
N LEU A 66 5.30 -4.79 10.40
CA LEU A 66 4.67 -5.61 9.37
C LEU A 66 5.65 -6.62 8.76
N ALA A 67 6.90 -6.23 8.52
CA ALA A 67 7.93 -7.12 8.01
C ALA A 67 8.24 -8.27 9.00
N GLU A 68 8.30 -7.99 10.30
CA GLU A 68 8.48 -9.02 11.35
C GLU A 68 7.33 -10.03 11.38
N ARG A 69 6.14 -9.62 10.92
CA ARG A 69 4.95 -10.49 10.80
C ARG A 69 4.90 -11.24 9.46
N GLY A 70 5.91 -11.07 8.60
CA GLY A 70 5.98 -11.74 7.30
C GLY A 70 5.12 -11.09 6.21
N VAL A 71 4.60 -9.88 6.45
CA VAL A 71 3.84 -9.15 5.44
C VAL A 71 4.80 -8.62 4.37
N PRO A 72 4.55 -8.84 3.06
CA PRO A 72 5.42 -8.37 1.98
C PRO A 72 5.25 -6.85 1.74
N VAL A 73 5.67 -6.06 2.72
CA VAL A 73 5.45 -4.62 2.79
C VAL A 73 6.53 -3.83 2.04
N VAL A 74 6.10 -2.79 1.31
CA VAL A 74 6.94 -1.87 0.55
C VAL A 74 6.55 -0.44 0.92
N CYS A 75 7.50 0.27 1.52
CA CYS A 75 7.36 1.71 1.75
C CYS A 75 7.78 2.46 0.49
N ILE A 76 6.90 3.27 -0.09
CA ILE A 76 7.20 4.11 -1.24
C ILE A 76 7.37 5.57 -0.82
N GLU A 77 8.37 6.25 -1.34
CA GLU A 77 8.51 7.69 -1.12
C GLU A 77 7.46 8.42 -1.97
N SER A 78 6.51 9.15 -1.37
CA SER A 78 5.42 9.83 -2.09
C SER A 78 5.94 10.77 -3.19
N ARG A 79 7.14 11.36 -2.99
CA ARG A 79 7.83 12.16 -4.02
C ARG A 79 8.25 11.34 -5.22
N GLN A 80 8.79 10.14 -5.02
CA GLN A 80 9.23 9.28 -6.11
C GLN A 80 8.05 8.64 -6.84
N ALA A 81 6.98 8.27 -6.13
CA ALA A 81 5.73 7.80 -6.72
C ALA A 81 5.05 8.89 -7.56
N TYR A 82 4.96 10.12 -7.04
CA TYR A 82 4.43 11.26 -7.78
C TYR A 82 5.27 11.60 -9.02
N GLN A 83 6.60 11.57 -8.90
CA GLN A 83 7.48 11.79 -10.06
C GLN A 83 7.36 10.66 -11.08
N ALA A 84 7.30 9.39 -10.66
CA ALA A 84 7.10 8.26 -11.57
C ALA A 84 5.76 8.36 -12.30
N LEU A 85 4.67 8.69 -11.60
CA LEU A 85 3.36 8.95 -12.21
C LEU A 85 3.40 10.14 -13.16
N LYS A 86 4.11 11.23 -12.80
CA LYS A 86 4.28 12.41 -13.67
C LYS A 86 5.11 12.08 -14.91
N THR A 87 6.16 11.28 -14.79
CA THR A 87 6.99 10.81 -15.91
C THR A 87 6.18 9.84 -16.80
N LEU A 88 5.40 8.93 -16.22
CA LEU A 88 4.51 8.05 -16.99
C LEU A 88 3.38 8.82 -17.69
N ALA A 89 2.81 9.84 -17.04
CA ALA A 89 1.79 10.72 -17.63
C ALA A 89 2.33 11.68 -18.70
N THR A 90 3.66 11.90 -18.76
CA THR A 90 4.31 12.71 -19.81
C THR A 90 4.67 11.91 -21.05
N HIS A 91 4.52 10.58 -21.06
CA HIS A 91 4.53 9.77 -22.29
C HIS A 91 3.19 9.84 -23.03
N LYS A 92 2.56 11.02 -23.12
CA LYS A 92 1.76 11.33 -24.30
C LYS A 92 2.75 11.38 -25.46
N THR A 93 2.78 10.31 -26.26
CA THR A 93 3.31 10.32 -27.61
C THR A 93 2.64 11.44 -28.39
N ASP A 94 3.28 12.61 -28.47
CA ASP A 94 3.03 13.51 -29.58
C ASP A 94 3.88 13.01 -30.74
N ARG A 95 3.17 12.40 -31.69
CA ARG A 95 3.68 11.90 -32.96
C ARG A 95 3.89 13.13 -33.84
N ASN A 96 5.13 13.43 -34.21
CA ASN A 96 5.43 14.29 -35.36
C ASN A 96 6.25 13.48 -36.37
#